data_AF-A0A961IIX3-F1
#
_entry.id   AF-A0A961IIX3-F1
#
_cell.length_a   1.000
_cell.length_b   1.000
_cell.length_c   1.000
_cell.angle_alpha   90.00
_cell.angle_beta   90.00
_cell.angle_gamma   90.00
#
_symmetry.space_group_name_H-M   'P 1'
#
loop_
_entity.id
_entity.type
_entity.pdbx_description
1 polymer ?
#
loop_
_entity_poly.entity_id
_entity_poly.type
_entity_poly.pdbx_seq_one_letter_code
_entity_poly.pdbx_strand_id
1 'polypeptide(L)'
;AADKAKAGDRFILSEGYYDLVSFTQTVAAIARVPRIPRVMPLWFARLFAAVGELVANITGNAPLLPKGQLHFLQWRAIPNADKARRVLNWDTRSLSEGVKATIAFLQSENVLPNDSDIGKN
;
A
#
# COMPACT_ATOMS: atom_id res chain seq x y z
N ALA A 1 22.60 -12.59 -0.76
CA ALA A 1 21.74 -12.62 0.45
C ALA A 1 21.72 -14.02 1.06
N ALA A 2 21.48 -15.06 0.25
CA ALA A 2 21.55 -16.46 0.69
C ALA A 2 22.88 -16.83 1.37
N ASP A 3 24.01 -16.29 0.90
CA ASP A 3 25.34 -16.62 1.44
C ASP A 3 25.66 -15.91 2.76
N LYS A 4 24.85 -14.92 3.16
CA LYS A 4 25.09 -14.11 4.37
C LYS A 4 24.20 -14.52 5.55
N ALA A 5 23.10 -15.21 5.29
CA ALA A 5 22.14 -15.64 6.31
C ALA A 5 22.50 -17.02 6.85
N LYS A 6 22.21 -17.27 8.14
CA LYS A 6 22.29 -18.61 8.72
C LYS A 6 20.98 -19.36 8.50
N ALA A 7 21.05 -20.69 8.44
CA ALA A 7 19.86 -21.52 8.43
C ALA A 7 18.98 -21.19 9.65
N GLY A 8 17.70 -20.93 9.41
CA GLY A 8 16.73 -20.53 10.44
C GLY A 8 16.62 -19.02 10.71
N ASP A 9 17.45 -18.18 10.08
CA ASP A 9 17.30 -16.74 10.21
C ASP A 9 15.98 -16.24 9.62
N ARG A 10 15.29 -15.39 10.38
CA ARG A 10 14.13 -14.61 9.93
C ARG A 10 14.50 -13.13 9.86
N PHE A 11 14.00 -12.45 8.83
CA PHE A 11 14.23 -11.03 8.58
C PHE A 11 12.91 -10.37 8.19
N ILE A 12 12.75 -9.11 8.58
CA ILE A 12 11.71 -8.24 8.02
C ILE A 12 12.39 -7.37 6.97
N LEU A 13 11.86 -7.40 5.75
CA LEU A 13 12.33 -6.58 4.64
C LEU A 13 11.40 -5.38 4.50
N SER A 14 11.91 -4.21 4.87
CA SER A 14 11.18 -2.95 4.74
C SER A 14 12.18 -1.82 4.48
N GLU A 15 11.79 -0.86 3.66
CA GLU A 15 12.52 0.41 3.53
C GLU A 15 12.33 1.25 4.80
N GLY A 16 11.07 1.47 5.18
CA GLY A 16 10.69 2.17 6.39
C GLY A 16 9.25 1.86 6.81
N TYR A 17 8.71 2.71 7.69
CA TYR A 17 7.32 2.68 8.11
C TYR A 17 6.65 4.00 7.72
N TYR A 18 5.49 3.89 7.06
CA TYR A 18 4.62 5.00 6.72
C TYR A 18 3.22 4.64 7.19
N ASP A 19 2.56 5.56 7.88
CA ASP A 19 1.14 5.41 8.15
C ASP A 19 0.32 5.60 6.84
N LEU A 20 -0.94 5.17 6.87
CA LEU A 20 -1.78 5.20 5.69
C LEU A 20 -1.97 6.63 5.13
N VAL A 21 -2.02 7.65 5.98
CA VAL A 21 -2.22 9.04 5.57
C VAL A 21 -0.97 9.57 4.87
N SER A 22 0.21 9.43 5.49
CA SER A 22 1.47 9.88 4.90
C SER A 22 1.81 9.13 3.60
N PHE A 23 1.55 7.82 3.55
CA PHE A 23 1.66 7.04 2.32
C PHE A 23 0.73 7.56 1.21
N THR A 24 -0.56 7.78 1.53
CA THR A 24 -1.55 8.27 0.55
C THR A 24 -1.20 9.68 0.05
N GLN A 25 -0.72 10.56 0.93
CA GLN A 25 -0.27 11.89 0.56
C GLN A 25 0.95 11.84 -0.38
N THR A 26 1.91 10.96 -0.11
CA THR A 26 3.09 10.75 -0.96
C THR A 26 2.67 10.28 -2.36
N VAL A 27 1.78 9.29 -2.43
CA VAL A 27 1.26 8.78 -3.70
C VAL A 27 0.47 9.85 -4.46
N ALA A 28 -0.42 10.58 -3.78
CA ALA A 28 -1.24 11.61 -4.42
C ALA A 28 -0.39 12.76 -4.97
N ALA A 29 0.66 13.16 -4.26
CA ALA A 29 1.61 14.17 -4.72
C ALA A 29 2.37 13.72 -5.97
N ILE A 30 2.78 12.45 -6.05
CA ILE A 30 3.49 11.90 -7.20
C ILE A 30 2.55 11.68 -8.40
N ALA A 31 1.38 11.09 -8.16
CA ALA A 31 0.38 10.78 -9.17
C ALA A 31 -0.47 11.99 -9.60
N ARG A 32 -0.22 13.18 -9.03
CA ARG A 32 -0.97 14.43 -9.30
C ARG A 32 -2.48 14.27 -9.16
N VAL A 33 -2.92 13.47 -8.19
CA VAL A 33 -4.35 13.24 -7.94
C VAL A 33 -4.96 14.53 -7.39
N PRO A 34 -6.02 15.08 -8.00
CA PRO A 34 -6.53 16.41 -7.66
C PRO A 34 -7.17 16.48 -6.27
N ARG A 35 -7.55 15.33 -5.68
CA ARG A 35 -8.22 15.28 -4.38
C ARG A 35 -7.91 14.02 -3.60
N ILE A 36 -7.40 14.19 -2.39
CA ILE A 36 -7.26 13.09 -1.41
C ILE A 36 -8.60 12.93 -0.67
N PRO A 37 -9.17 11.71 -0.60
CA PRO A 37 -10.36 11.44 0.20
C PRO A 37 -10.11 11.75 1.69
N ARG A 38 -11.13 12.26 2.40
CA ARG A 38 -11.04 12.47 3.85
C ARG A 38 -10.98 11.13 4.58
N VAL A 39 -10.30 11.12 5.73
CA VAL A 39 -10.28 9.95 6.62
C VAL A 39 -11.70 9.67 7.12
N MET A 40 -12.15 8.44 6.91
CA MET A 40 -13.45 7.95 7.31
C MET A 40 -13.47 7.62 8.81
N PRO A 41 -14.50 8.02 9.58
CA PRO A 41 -14.64 7.60 10.97
C PRO A 41 -14.70 6.07 11.09
N LEU A 42 -14.06 5.52 12.12
CA LEU A 42 -13.90 4.07 12.28
C LEU A 42 -15.24 3.31 12.37
N TRP A 43 -16.24 3.89 13.03
CA TRP A 43 -17.57 3.28 13.12
C TRP A 43 -18.21 3.13 11.73
N PHE A 44 -18.02 4.12 10.86
CA PHE A 44 -18.56 4.11 9.51
C PHE A 44 -17.78 3.11 8.64
N ALA A 45 -16.46 3.03 8.80
CA ALA A 45 -15.64 2.03 8.12
C ALA A 45 -16.05 0.59 8.49
N ARG A 46 -16.37 0.34 9.77
CA ARG A 46 -16.88 -0.96 10.23
C ARG A 46 -18.22 -1.30 9.62
N LEU A 47 -19.15 -0.34 9.55
CA LEU A 47 -20.46 -0.53 8.92
C LEU A 47 -20.29 -0.82 7.42
N PHE A 48 -19.44 -0.05 6.74
CA PHE A 48 -19.15 -0.23 5.32
C PHE A 48 -18.55 -1.61 5.02
N ALA A 49 -17.58 -2.06 5.82
CA ALA A 49 -17.00 -3.40 5.68
C ALA A 49 -18.03 -4.51 5.94
N ALA A 50 -18.93 -4.33 6.92
CA ALA A 50 -19.99 -5.30 7.20
C ALA A 50 -21.02 -5.43 6.07
N VAL A 51 -21.48 -4.31 5.52
CA VAL A 51 -22.38 -4.30 4.36
C VAL A 51 -21.67 -4.86 3.13
N GLY A 52 -20.41 -4.47 2.90
CA GLY A 52 -19.61 -4.96 1.78
C GLY A 52 -19.44 -6.47 1.78
N GLU A 53 -19.12 -7.08 2.92
CA GLU A 53 -19.05 -8.56 3.03
C GLU A 53 -20.39 -9.24 2.78
N LEU A 54 -21.49 -8.67 3.26
CA LEU A 54 -22.82 -9.25 3.01
C LEU A 54 -23.14 -9.23 1.51
N VAL A 55 -22.88 -8.11 0.84
CA VAL A 55 -23.07 -7.96 -0.62
C VAL A 55 -22.14 -8.89 -1.38
N ALA A 56 -20.88 -9.01 -0.97
CA ALA A 56 -19.90 -9.92 -1.57
C ALA A 56 -20.33 -11.38 -1.48
N ASN A 57 -20.86 -11.80 -0.32
CA ASN A 57 -21.37 -13.16 -0.14
C ASN A 57 -22.58 -13.48 -1.05
N ILE A 58 -23.38 -12.46 -1.40
CA ILE A 58 -24.52 -12.61 -2.30
C ILE A 58 -24.09 -12.56 -3.78
N THR A 59 -23.13 -11.69 -4.12
CA THR A 59 -22.75 -11.40 -5.50
C THR A 59 -21.54 -12.18 -6.00
N GLY A 60 -20.79 -12.84 -5.11
CA GLY A 60 -19.53 -13.52 -5.42
C GLY A 60 -18.34 -12.58 -5.68
N ASN A 61 -18.56 -11.26 -5.68
CA ASN A 61 -17.51 -10.28 -5.94
C ASN A 61 -16.79 -9.89 -4.66
N ALA A 62 -15.47 -9.68 -4.74
CA ALA A 62 -14.68 -9.25 -3.59
C ALA A 62 -15.15 -7.87 -3.07
N PRO A 63 -15.32 -7.70 -1.74
CA PRO A 63 -15.71 -6.42 -1.18
C PRO A 63 -14.55 -5.42 -1.29
N LEU A 64 -14.87 -4.14 -1.49
CA LEU A 64 -13.88 -3.06 -1.58
C LEU A 64 -13.00 -2.96 -0.31
N LEU A 65 -13.58 -3.26 0.86
CA LEU A 65 -12.90 -3.29 2.15
C LEU A 65 -13.39 -4.49 2.98
N PRO A 66 -12.72 -5.65 2.90
CA PRO A 66 -12.99 -6.79 3.79
C PRO A 66 -12.75 -6.42 5.27
N LYS A 67 -13.51 -6.99 6.21
CA LYS A 67 -13.31 -6.71 7.66
C LYS A 67 -11.90 -7.06 8.13
N GLY A 68 -11.31 -8.13 7.57
CA GLY A 68 -9.94 -8.53 7.85
C GLY A 68 -8.93 -7.43 7.52
N GLN A 69 -9.09 -6.79 6.35
CA GLN A 69 -8.22 -5.69 5.93
C GLN A 69 -8.37 -4.47 6.84
N LEU A 70 -9.59 -4.16 7.29
CA LEU A 70 -9.82 -3.09 8.26
C LEU A 70 -9.14 -3.36 9.61
N HIS A 71 -9.09 -4.62 10.05
CA HIS A 71 -8.35 -5.01 11.25
C HIS A 71 -6.84 -4.83 11.07
N PHE A 72 -6.27 -5.26 9.95
CA PHE A 72 -4.86 -5.04 9.63
C PHE A 72 -4.48 -3.56 9.53
N LEU A 73 -5.34 -2.72 8.95
CA LEU A 73 -5.09 -1.27 8.89
C LEU A 73 -5.08 -0.61 10.28
N GLN A 74 -5.82 -1.17 11.24
CA GLN A 74 -5.77 -0.73 12.64
C GLN A 74 -4.53 -1.29 13.37
N TRP A 75 -4.02 -2.45 12.93
CA TRP A 75 -2.83 -3.09 13.46
C TRP A 75 -1.60 -2.31 13.00
N ARG A 76 -1.15 -1.37 13.83
CA ARG A 76 0.08 -0.56 13.63
C ARG A 76 1.36 -1.38 13.86
N ALA A 77 1.53 -2.50 13.16
CA ALA A 77 2.76 -3.28 13.22
C ALA A 77 3.88 -2.47 12.55
N ILE A 78 4.82 -1.96 13.35
CA ILE A 78 5.97 -1.20 12.84
C ILE A 78 7.07 -2.21 12.47
N PRO A 79 7.41 -2.37 11.17
CA PRO A 79 8.46 -3.28 10.75
C PRO A 79 9.84 -2.78 11.23
N ASN A 80 10.71 -3.72 11.63
CA ASN A 80 12.11 -3.43 11.95
C ASN A 80 13.03 -4.24 11.02
N ALA A 81 13.71 -3.53 10.12
CA ALA A 81 14.67 -4.09 9.17
C ALA A 81 16.14 -3.99 9.62
N ASP A 82 16.44 -3.67 10.89
CA ASP A 82 17.81 -3.51 11.39
C ASP A 82 18.63 -4.80 11.23
N LYS A 83 17.99 -5.95 11.44
CA LYS A 83 18.65 -7.24 11.23
C LYS A 83 18.96 -7.46 9.74
N ALA A 84 18.03 -7.12 8.86
CA ALA A 84 18.22 -7.26 7.41
C ALA A 84 19.34 -6.34 6.91
N ARG A 85 19.36 -5.08 7.35
CA ARG A 85 20.42 -4.11 7.04
C ARG A 85 21.79 -4.62 7.46
N ARG A 86 21.93 -5.08 8.70
CA ARG A 86 23.23 -5.55 9.24
C ARG A 86 23.72 -6.85 8.63
N VAL A 87 22.85 -7.83 8.40
CA VAL A 87 23.25 -9.18 8.00
C VAL A 87 23.26 -9.33 6.48
N LEU A 88 22.24 -8.80 5.80
CA LEU A 88 22.07 -8.99 4.36
C LEU A 88 22.72 -7.86 3.53
N ASN A 89 23.17 -6.77 4.17
CA ASN A 89 23.41 -5.48 3.54
C ASN A 89 22.17 -5.02 2.76
N TRP A 90 21.00 -5.14 3.40
CA TRP A 90 19.73 -4.75 2.81
C TRP A 90 19.70 -3.25 2.54
N ASP A 91 19.52 -2.90 1.27
CA ASP A 91 19.39 -1.54 0.78
C ASP A 91 18.21 -1.48 -0.20
N THR A 92 17.48 -0.37 -0.18
CA THR A 92 16.20 -0.22 -0.86
C THR A 92 16.07 1.14 -1.51
N ARG A 93 15.43 1.18 -2.68
CA ARG A 93 14.92 2.43 -3.25
C ARG A 93 13.93 3.10 -2.30
N SER A 94 13.90 4.42 -2.30
CA SER A 94 12.95 5.18 -1.50
C SER A 94 11.50 4.90 -1.92
N LEU A 95 10.54 5.11 -1.01
CA LEU A 95 9.11 5.01 -1.32
C LEU A 95 8.75 5.84 -2.57
N SER A 96 9.21 7.09 -2.63
CA SER A 96 8.93 8.01 -3.73
C SER A 96 9.42 7.48 -5.09
N GLU A 97 10.63 6.92 -5.14
CA GLU A 97 11.16 6.30 -6.36
C GLU A 97 10.38 5.04 -6.75
N GLY A 98 10.03 4.22 -5.75
CA GLY A 98 9.18 3.04 -5.95
C GLY A 98 7.83 3.40 -6.55
N VAL A 99 7.14 4.39 -5.98
CA VAL A 99 5.83 4.85 -6.47
C VAL A 99 5.93 5.41 -7.89
N LYS A 100 6.95 6.23 -8.19
CA LYS A 100 7.19 6.74 -9.56
C LYS A 100 7.36 5.59 -10.56
N ALA A 101 8.19 4.61 -10.24
CA ALA A 101 8.42 3.46 -11.10
C ALA A 101 7.15 2.62 -11.31
N THR A 102 6.37 2.41 -10.24
CA THR A 102 5.09 1.67 -10.32
C THR A 102 4.07 2.40 -11.19
N ILE A 103 3.93 3.73 -11.04
CA ILE A 103 3.01 4.52 -11.88
C ILE A 103 3.42 4.43 -13.34
N ALA A 104 4.71 4.63 -13.64
CA ALA A 104 5.22 4.54 -15.00
C ALA A 104 4.96 3.15 -15.63
N PHE A 105 5.14 2.08 -14.85
CA PHE A 105 4.81 0.72 -15.28
C PHE A 105 3.31 0.53 -15.54
N LEU A 106 2.44 1.00 -14.65
CA LEU A 106 0.99 0.87 -14.83
C LEU A 106 0.48 1.70 -16.02
N GLN A 107 1.13 2.83 -16.31
CA GLN A 107 0.87 3.64 -17.50
C GLN A 107 1.32 2.91 -18.78
N SER A 108 2.49 2.24 -18.77
CA SER A 108 2.94 1.45 -19.93
C SER A 108 2.04 0.24 -20.21
N GLU A 109 1.46 -0.35 -19.17
CA GLU A 109 0.47 -1.43 -19.29
C GLU A 109 -0.96 -0.92 -19.57
N ASN A 110 -1.14 0.38 -19.76
CA ASN A 110 -2.43 1.03 -20.00
C ASN A 110 -3.50 0.74 -18.92
N VAL A 111 -3.05 0.45 -17.69
CA VAL A 111 -3.90 0.28 -16.50
C VAL A 111 -4.26 1.63 -15.90
N LEU A 112 -3.33 2.59 -15.95
CA LEU A 112 -3.56 3.98 -15.54
C LEU A 112 -3.47 4.91 -16.77
N PRO A 113 -4.30 5.98 -16.82
CA PRO A 113 -4.19 6.99 -17.86
C PRO A 113 -2.81 7.65 -17.85
N ASN A 114 -2.33 8.02 -19.03
CA ASN A 114 -1.12 8.83 -19.13
C ASN A 114 -1.42 10.26 -18.65
N ASP A 115 -0.40 10.94 -18.14
CA ASP A 115 -0.50 12.34 -17.71
C ASP A 115 -1.05 13.26 -18.83
N SER A 116 -0.85 12.89 -20.10
CA SER A 116 -1.39 13.59 -21.28
C SER A 116 -2.91 13.51 -21.46
N ASP A 117 -3.57 12.61 -20.73
CA ASP A 117 -5.01 12.34 -20.84
C ASP A 117 -5.81 12.94 -19.66
N ILE A 118 -5.11 13.37 -18.61
CA ILE A 118 -5.73 14.01 -17.43
C ILE A 118 -6.06 15.47 -17.77
N GLY A 119 -7.35 15.76 -18.02
CA GLY A 119 -7.86 17.10 -18.33
C GLY A 119 -8.52 17.25 -19.70
N LYS A 120 -8.62 16.18 -20.49
CA LYS A 120 -9.44 16.11 -21.71
C LYS A 120 -10.84 15.60 -21.37
N ASN A 121 -11.65 16.42 -20.73
CA ASN A 121 -13.12 16.30 -20.67
C ASN A 121 -13.72 17.63 -20.26
#